data_AF-A0A2D7I9A8-F1
#
_entry.id   AF-A0A2D7I9A8-F1
#
_cell.length_a   1.000
_cell.length_b   1.000
_cell.length_c   1.000
_cell.angle_alpha   90.00
_cell.angle_beta   90.00
_cell.angle_gamma   90.00
#
_symmetry.space_group_name_H-M   'P 1'
#
loop_
_entity.id
_entity.type
_entity.pdbx_description
1 polymer ?
#
loop_
_entity_poly.entity_id
_entity_poly.type
_entity_poly.pdbx_seq_one_letter_code
_entity_poly.pdbx_strand_id
1 'polypeptide(L)'
;MRTHINLYMVVFITTVISTGLTAQDSIEEITVTSSYVTHSDDQANDPIHILTEEELETNSTQSLGETIDSLLGVSSADYGAAVGQPIIRGMSGTRVKVLNNGLVVRDMSGIGIDHVNEVDLNAVRQIEVIRGPSSLMYSNGAIGGIVNVVDDTIAREDFADRDLRIGLEAQNANDGKIGEFSYKENLGGLNLSYAFKDSSLENYDIPKGAVIHSE
;
A
#
# COMPACT_ATOMS: atom_id res chain seq x y z
N MET A 1 58.97 11.20 14.81
CA MET A 1 57.96 11.64 13.83
C MET A 1 56.97 12.56 14.55
N ARG A 2 57.07 13.87 14.34
CA ARG A 2 56.10 14.86 14.87
C ARG A 2 55.02 15.05 13.82
N THR A 3 53.81 14.60 14.10
CA THR A 3 52.63 14.82 13.25
C THR A 3 52.17 16.26 13.43
N HIS A 4 52.39 17.10 12.42
CA HIS A 4 51.86 18.46 12.37
C HIS A 4 50.38 18.38 11.96
N ILE A 5 49.49 18.34 12.94
CA ILE A 5 48.07 18.62 12.70
C ILE A 5 47.97 20.08 12.27
N ASN A 6 47.52 20.29 11.03
CA ASN A 6 47.37 21.62 10.44
C ASN A 6 46.27 22.38 11.18
N LEU A 7 46.63 23.50 11.78
CA LEU A 7 45.73 24.38 12.55
C LEU A 7 44.46 24.76 11.77
N TYR A 8 44.55 24.87 10.44
CA TYR A 8 43.42 25.11 9.54
C TYR A 8 42.37 24.00 9.53
N MET A 9 42.76 22.74 9.70
CA MET A 9 41.84 21.60 9.75
C MET A 9 41.01 21.60 11.04
N VAL A 10 41.61 22.00 12.17
CA VAL A 10 40.91 22.12 13.46
C VAL A 10 39.93 23.30 13.43
N VAL A 11 40.31 24.43 12.84
CA VAL A 11 39.44 25.61 12.67
C VAL A 11 38.26 25.33 11.73
N PHE A 12 38.48 24.54 10.67
CA PHE A 12 37.39 24.11 9.79
C PHE A 12 36.38 23.21 10.52
N ILE A 13 36.87 22.24 11.31
CA ILE A 13 36.03 21.33 12.09
C ILE A 13 35.25 22.08 13.19
N THR A 14 35.84 23.05 13.88
CA THR A 14 35.13 23.82 14.92
C THR A 14 34.11 24.81 14.37
N THR A 15 34.33 25.34 13.16
CA THR A 15 33.36 26.25 12.52
C THR A 15 32.11 25.50 12.05
N VAL A 16 32.26 24.26 11.58
CA VAL A 16 31.12 23.39 11.19
C VAL A 16 30.26 22.99 12.40
N ILE A 17 30.86 22.86 13.59
CA ILE A 17 30.12 22.50 14.82
C ILE A 17 29.32 23.70 15.38
N SER A 18 29.74 24.94 15.09
CA SER A 18 29.15 26.16 15.67
C SER A 18 27.86 26.63 14.99
N THR A 19 27.52 26.15 13.78
CA THR A 19 26.35 26.64 13.03
C THR A 19 25.07 25.82 13.28
N GLY A 20 25.08 24.86 14.21
CA GLY A 20 23.93 24.01 14.53
C GLY A 20 22.90 24.61 15.49
N LEU A 21 23.03 25.86 15.93
CA LEU A 21 22.11 26.49 16.88
C LEU A 21 21.06 27.36 16.16
N THR A 22 20.29 26.75 15.27
CA THR A 22 19.02 27.33 14.83
C THR A 22 18.01 27.16 15.96
N ALA A 23 17.49 28.28 16.46
CA ALA A 23 16.37 28.29 17.39
C ALA A 23 15.18 27.60 16.73
N GLN A 24 14.71 26.50 17.35
CA GLN A 24 13.49 25.81 16.97
C GLN A 24 12.32 26.74 17.32
N ASP A 25 11.85 27.52 16.34
CA ASP A 25 10.56 28.20 16.45
C ASP A 25 9.52 27.08 16.55
N SER A 26 8.83 26.97 17.69
CA SER A 26 7.83 25.94 17.92
C SER A 26 6.56 26.32 17.17
N ILE A 27 6.58 26.07 15.87
CA ILE A 27 5.39 26.11 15.01
C ILE A 27 4.55 24.89 15.39
N GLU A 28 3.24 25.08 15.53
CA GLU A 28 2.30 23.97 15.69
C GLU A 28 2.41 23.06 14.46
N GLU A 29 2.94 21.86 14.68
CA GLU A 29 3.05 20.84 13.64
C GLU A 29 1.66 20.27 13.36
N ILE A 30 1.14 20.53 12.16
CA ILE A 30 -0.09 19.93 11.67
C ILE A 30 0.31 18.80 10.72
N THR A 31 0.31 17.57 11.21
CA THR A 31 0.57 16.38 10.38
C THR A 31 -0.68 16.03 9.57
N VAL A 32 -0.58 16.18 8.24
CA VAL A 32 -1.62 15.71 7.33
C VAL A 32 -1.31 14.25 6.99
N THR A 33 -2.09 13.32 7.52
CA THR A 33 -1.94 11.90 7.22
C THR A 33 -2.90 11.46 6.11
N SER A 34 -2.48 10.48 5.32
CA SER A 34 -3.34 9.83 4.33
C SER A 34 -4.20 8.70 4.92
N SER A 35 -3.90 8.29 6.15
CA SER A 35 -4.65 7.29 6.88
C SER A 35 -5.85 7.93 7.57
N TYR A 36 -7.03 7.34 7.44
CA TYR A 36 -8.23 7.88 8.09
C TYR A 36 -8.30 7.55 9.58
N VAL A 37 -7.51 6.59 10.05
CA VAL A 37 -7.47 6.19 11.46
C VAL A 37 -6.04 5.84 11.85
N THR A 38 -5.50 6.54 12.83
CA THR A 38 -4.27 6.15 13.51
C THR A 38 -4.62 5.11 14.57
N HIS A 39 -4.56 3.82 14.21
CA HIS A 39 -4.67 2.64 15.10
C HIS A 39 -5.51 2.88 16.37
N SER A 40 -6.85 2.88 16.26
CA SER A 40 -7.74 2.96 17.41
C SER A 40 -8.17 1.56 17.86
N ASP A 41 -8.06 1.28 19.15
CA ASP A 41 -8.45 0.02 19.80
C ASP A 41 -9.98 -0.22 19.85
N ASP A 42 -10.80 0.70 19.29
CA ASP A 42 -12.27 0.64 19.35
C ASP A 42 -12.88 0.24 17.99
N GLN A 43 -12.42 -0.90 17.46
CA GLN A 43 -12.87 -1.53 16.22
C GLN A 43 -14.38 -1.89 16.21
N ALA A 44 -15.03 -1.91 17.38
CA ALA A 44 -16.40 -2.40 17.52
C ALA A 44 -17.46 -1.45 16.94
N ASN A 45 -17.17 -0.14 16.83
CA ASN A 45 -18.13 0.88 16.38
C ASN A 45 -17.66 1.72 15.20
N ASP A 46 -16.40 1.56 14.75
CA ASP A 46 -15.88 2.31 13.62
C ASP A 46 -16.37 1.69 12.29
N PRO A 47 -16.99 2.45 11.36
CA PRO A 47 -17.34 1.94 10.04
C PRO A 47 -16.14 1.54 9.18
N ILE A 48 -14.91 1.81 9.65
CA ILE A 48 -13.63 1.58 8.98
C ILE A 48 -13.04 0.27 9.48
N HIS A 49 -12.75 -0.65 8.56
CA HIS A 49 -11.91 -1.82 8.83
C HIS A 49 -10.49 -1.55 8.34
N ILE A 50 -9.48 -1.92 9.11
CA ILE A 50 -8.07 -1.70 8.76
C ILE A 50 -7.41 -3.08 8.63
N LEU A 51 -6.81 -3.37 7.48
CA LEU A 51 -5.81 -4.42 7.36
C LEU A 51 -4.45 -3.82 7.66
N THR A 52 -3.82 -4.33 8.71
CA THR A 52 -2.50 -3.91 9.20
C THR A 52 -1.38 -4.51 8.34
N GLU A 53 -0.16 -3.96 8.47
CA GLU A 53 1.00 -4.48 7.77
C GLU A 53 1.21 -5.98 8.06
N GLU A 54 1.11 -6.39 9.32
CA GLU A 54 1.25 -7.80 9.76
C GLU A 54 0.26 -8.75 9.06
N GLU A 55 -1.00 -8.32 8.92
CA GLU A 55 -2.03 -9.09 8.20
C GLU A 55 -1.75 -9.17 6.69
N LEU A 56 -1.13 -8.14 6.12
CA LEU A 56 -0.78 -8.07 4.70
C LEU A 56 0.47 -8.89 4.38
N GLU A 57 1.47 -8.98 5.27
CA GLU A 57 2.64 -9.84 5.03
C GLU A 57 2.27 -11.32 5.07
N THR A 58 1.31 -11.69 5.92
CA THR A 58 0.84 -13.07 6.04
C THR A 58 -0.08 -13.48 4.88
N ASN A 59 -0.71 -12.52 4.21
CA ASN A 59 -1.64 -12.74 3.10
C ASN A 59 -1.20 -11.97 1.83
N SER A 60 0.01 -12.27 1.36
CA SER A 60 0.47 -11.74 0.08
C SER A 60 -0.44 -12.27 -1.04
N THR A 61 -1.13 -11.37 -1.70
CA THR A 61 -2.17 -11.65 -2.71
C THR A 61 -1.90 -10.82 -3.95
N GLN A 62 -2.43 -11.26 -5.08
CA GLN A 62 -2.06 -10.72 -6.38
C GLN A 62 -2.82 -9.44 -6.77
N SER A 63 -4.05 -9.29 -6.29
CA SER A 63 -4.93 -8.17 -6.59
C SER A 63 -5.53 -7.59 -5.32
N LEU A 64 -5.87 -6.30 -5.36
CA LEU A 64 -6.42 -5.59 -4.22
C LEU A 64 -7.74 -6.24 -3.73
N GLY A 65 -8.61 -6.65 -4.66
CA GLY A 65 -9.87 -7.32 -4.36
C GLY A 65 -9.66 -8.61 -3.57
N GLU A 66 -8.72 -9.45 -4.00
CA GLU A 66 -8.38 -10.70 -3.30
C GLU A 66 -7.82 -10.43 -1.90
N THR A 67 -6.96 -9.42 -1.74
CA THR A 67 -6.38 -9.03 -0.44
C THR A 67 -7.44 -8.79 0.64
N ILE A 68 -8.59 -8.23 0.23
CA ILE A 68 -9.67 -7.84 1.14
C ILE A 68 -10.90 -8.75 1.05
N ASP A 69 -10.86 -9.81 0.25
CA ASP A 69 -12.00 -10.73 0.03
C ASP A 69 -12.41 -11.46 1.32
N SER A 70 -11.46 -11.66 2.23
CA SER A 70 -11.71 -12.25 3.55
C SER A 70 -12.58 -11.39 4.48
N LEU A 71 -12.78 -10.11 4.16
CA LEU A 71 -13.56 -9.20 4.99
C LEU A 71 -15.07 -9.43 4.83
N LEU A 72 -15.80 -9.35 5.95
CA LEU A 72 -17.24 -9.53 5.93
C LEU A 72 -17.96 -8.49 5.06
N GLY A 73 -18.72 -8.99 4.09
CA GLY A 73 -19.50 -8.17 3.17
C GLY A 73 -18.66 -7.48 2.10
N VAL A 74 -17.41 -7.92 1.95
CA VAL A 74 -16.53 -7.61 0.82
C VAL A 74 -16.42 -8.86 -0.04
N SER A 75 -16.26 -8.66 -1.34
CA SER A 75 -15.82 -9.72 -2.24
C SER A 75 -14.98 -9.15 -3.37
N SER A 76 -14.32 -9.99 -4.15
CA SER A 76 -13.65 -9.61 -5.40
C SER A 76 -14.52 -9.91 -6.63
N ALA A 77 -14.39 -9.10 -7.69
CA ALA A 77 -14.76 -9.50 -9.04
C ALA A 77 -13.56 -9.44 -9.97
N ASP A 78 -13.33 -10.53 -10.68
CA ASP A 78 -12.15 -10.74 -11.48
C ASP A 78 -12.40 -11.74 -12.62
N TYR A 79 -11.41 -11.87 -13.49
CA TYR A 79 -11.30 -12.93 -14.51
C TYR A 79 -10.12 -13.87 -14.21
N GLY A 80 -9.71 -13.97 -12.94
CA GLY A 80 -8.52 -14.68 -12.48
C GLY A 80 -7.64 -13.83 -11.56
N ALA A 81 -6.65 -14.48 -10.93
CA ALA A 81 -5.87 -13.92 -9.81
C ALA A 81 -5.16 -12.58 -10.10
N ALA A 82 -4.85 -12.27 -11.37
CA ALA A 82 -4.13 -11.05 -11.75
C ALA A 82 -4.92 -9.75 -11.49
N VAL A 83 -6.25 -9.84 -11.53
CA VAL A 83 -7.16 -8.70 -11.41
C VAL A 83 -8.11 -8.95 -10.24
N GLY A 84 -8.77 -7.92 -9.74
CA GLY A 84 -9.64 -8.04 -8.57
C GLY A 84 -10.27 -6.73 -8.18
N GLN A 85 -11.38 -6.39 -8.82
CA GLN A 85 -12.15 -5.21 -8.46
C GLN A 85 -12.87 -5.43 -7.13
N PRO A 86 -12.68 -4.58 -6.11
CA PRO A 86 -13.42 -4.67 -4.87
C PRO A 86 -14.93 -4.52 -5.06
N ILE A 87 -15.68 -5.43 -4.44
CA ILE A 87 -17.13 -5.37 -4.28
C ILE A 87 -17.43 -5.19 -2.80
N ILE A 88 -18.27 -4.22 -2.46
CA ILE A 88 -18.73 -4.02 -1.08
C ILE A 88 -20.25 -4.12 -1.06
N ARG A 89 -20.78 -5.10 -0.32
CA ARG A 89 -22.22 -5.37 -0.18
C ARG A 89 -22.94 -5.47 -1.55
N GLY A 90 -22.30 -6.14 -2.52
CA GLY A 90 -22.82 -6.31 -3.88
C GLY A 90 -22.71 -5.08 -4.79
N MET A 91 -22.06 -4.00 -4.35
CA MET A 91 -21.81 -2.82 -5.17
C MET A 91 -20.37 -2.83 -5.68
N SER A 92 -20.18 -2.44 -6.94
CA SER A 92 -18.88 -2.31 -7.60
C SER A 92 -18.85 -1.11 -8.56
N GLY A 93 -17.71 -0.90 -9.23
CA GLY A 93 -17.52 0.14 -10.24
C GLY A 93 -17.57 1.54 -9.62
N THR A 94 -18.32 2.45 -10.22
CA THR A 94 -18.39 3.85 -9.76
C THR A 94 -18.91 4.02 -8.32
N ARG A 95 -19.54 2.99 -7.74
CA ARG A 95 -20.09 2.98 -6.38
C ARG A 95 -19.09 2.56 -5.30
N VAL A 96 -17.99 1.89 -5.67
CA VAL A 96 -16.91 1.53 -4.75
C VAL A 96 -15.62 2.14 -5.29
N LYS A 97 -15.03 3.06 -4.52
CA LYS A 97 -13.84 3.79 -4.98
C LYS A 97 -12.58 3.21 -4.35
N VAL A 98 -11.60 2.94 -5.20
CA VAL A 98 -10.23 2.68 -4.76
C VAL A 98 -9.50 4.01 -4.65
N LEU A 99 -8.85 4.21 -3.52
CA LEU A 99 -8.03 5.36 -3.20
C LEU A 99 -6.61 4.88 -2.95
N ASN A 100 -5.62 5.64 -3.38
CA ASN A 100 -4.23 5.49 -2.92
C ASN A 100 -3.90 6.77 -2.14
N ASN A 101 -3.52 6.60 -0.87
CA ASN A 101 -3.17 7.70 0.02
C ASN A 101 -4.25 8.80 0.08
N GLY A 102 -5.52 8.40 0.09
CA GLY A 102 -6.68 9.29 0.12
C GLY A 102 -7.03 9.96 -1.21
N LEU A 103 -6.30 9.66 -2.29
CA LEU A 103 -6.57 10.17 -3.64
C LEU A 103 -7.21 9.10 -4.50
N VAL A 104 -8.22 9.48 -5.29
CA VAL A 104 -8.91 8.56 -6.19
C VAL A 104 -7.98 8.03 -7.26
N VAL A 105 -7.85 6.71 -7.31
CA VAL A 105 -7.19 5.99 -8.40
C VAL A 105 -8.10 6.10 -9.64
N ARG A 106 -7.55 6.60 -10.74
CA ARG A 106 -8.29 6.89 -11.98
C ARG A 106 -7.89 5.94 -13.11
N ASP A 107 -7.90 4.66 -12.78
CA ASP A 107 -7.60 3.57 -13.70
C ASP A 107 -8.87 3.07 -14.44
N MET A 108 -8.71 2.01 -15.22
CA MET A 108 -9.81 1.35 -15.94
C MET A 108 -10.52 0.28 -15.09
N SER A 109 -9.96 -0.11 -13.94
CA SER A 109 -10.55 -1.11 -13.04
C SER A 109 -11.91 -0.68 -12.50
N GLY A 110 -12.20 0.63 -12.45
CA GLY A 110 -13.51 1.17 -12.09
C GLY A 110 -14.60 0.99 -13.17
N ILE A 111 -14.22 0.66 -14.40
CA ILE A 111 -15.12 0.48 -15.56
C ILE A 111 -15.25 -0.99 -15.93
N GLY A 112 -14.15 -1.74 -15.92
CA GLY A 112 -14.09 -3.16 -16.27
C GLY A 112 -13.33 -3.97 -15.21
N ILE A 113 -13.81 -5.19 -14.94
CA ILE A 113 -13.21 -6.12 -13.98
C ILE A 113 -11.97 -6.84 -14.52
N ASP A 114 -11.64 -6.61 -15.79
CA ASP A 114 -10.47 -7.12 -16.52
C ASP A 114 -9.22 -6.25 -16.33
N HIS A 115 -9.31 -5.16 -15.58
CA HIS A 115 -8.18 -4.26 -15.36
C HIS A 115 -7.70 -4.33 -13.91
N VAL A 116 -6.38 -4.33 -13.73
CA VAL A 116 -5.73 -4.27 -12.42
C VAL A 116 -6.02 -2.91 -11.77
N ASN A 117 -6.25 -2.90 -10.46
CA ASN A 117 -6.27 -1.65 -9.71
C ASN A 117 -4.86 -1.05 -9.68
N GLU A 118 -4.71 0.21 -10.07
CA GLU A 118 -3.41 0.88 -10.17
C GLU A 118 -2.90 1.32 -8.77
N VAL A 119 -2.65 0.33 -7.92
CA VAL A 119 -2.11 0.47 -6.56
C VAL A 119 -0.94 -0.50 -6.38
N ASP A 120 0.09 -0.07 -5.66
CA ASP A 120 1.21 -0.95 -5.33
C ASP A 120 0.96 -1.63 -3.98
N LEU A 121 0.84 -2.96 -4.02
CA LEU A 121 0.65 -3.78 -2.83
C LEU A 121 1.97 -4.24 -2.20
N ASN A 122 3.13 -4.03 -2.85
CA ASN A 122 4.43 -4.39 -2.28
C ASN A 122 4.93 -3.33 -1.28
N ALA A 123 4.62 -2.05 -1.54
CA ALA A 123 4.95 -0.95 -0.64
C ALA A 123 3.78 -0.54 0.29
N VAL A 124 2.74 -1.37 0.39
CA VAL A 124 1.57 -1.08 1.23
C VAL A 124 1.92 -1.15 2.72
N ARG A 125 1.42 -0.20 3.50
CA ARG A 125 1.51 -0.20 4.96
C ARG A 125 0.22 -0.66 5.61
N GLN A 126 -0.92 -0.23 5.06
CA GLN A 126 -2.23 -0.67 5.51
C GLN A 126 -3.28 -0.47 4.41
N ILE A 127 -4.38 -1.22 4.49
CA ILE A 127 -5.55 -1.04 3.63
C ILE A 127 -6.76 -0.72 4.51
N GLU A 128 -7.43 0.39 4.22
CA GLU A 128 -8.57 0.86 4.99
C GLU A 128 -9.85 0.69 4.16
N VAL A 129 -10.82 -0.04 4.69
CA VAL A 129 -12.08 -0.36 4.00
C VAL A 129 -13.23 0.28 4.76
N ILE A 130 -13.89 1.25 4.13
CA ILE A 130 -15.08 1.90 4.68
C ILE A 130 -16.29 1.45 3.90
N ARG A 131 -17.27 0.87 4.59
CA ARG A 131 -18.43 0.24 3.96
C ARG A 131 -19.65 1.15 4.01
N GLY A 132 -20.33 1.31 2.88
CA GLY A 132 -21.60 2.04 2.79
C GLY A 132 -21.46 3.57 2.85
N PRO A 133 -22.53 4.30 3.23
CA PRO A 133 -22.63 5.75 3.02
C PRO A 133 -21.67 6.63 3.84
N SER A 134 -21.05 6.11 4.91
CA SER A 134 -20.03 6.85 5.68
C SER A 134 -18.81 7.22 4.83
N SER A 135 -18.55 6.47 3.76
CA SER A 135 -17.50 6.73 2.77
C SER A 135 -17.68 8.06 2.01
N LEU A 136 -18.88 8.64 2.00
CA LEU A 136 -19.15 9.93 1.32
C LEU A 136 -18.41 11.11 1.95
N MET A 137 -17.92 10.96 3.19
CA MET A 137 -17.05 11.95 3.84
C MET A 137 -15.66 12.01 3.19
N TYR A 138 -15.25 10.96 2.48
CA TYR A 138 -13.90 10.78 1.94
C TYR A 138 -13.86 10.77 0.41
N SER A 139 -14.93 10.33 -0.26
CA SER A 139 -15.00 10.30 -1.72
C SER A 139 -16.42 10.50 -2.25
N ASN A 140 -16.55 11.20 -3.37
CA ASN A 140 -17.85 11.45 -4.00
C ASN A 140 -18.35 10.22 -4.77
N GLY A 141 -19.67 9.98 -4.71
CA GLY A 141 -20.30 8.89 -5.46
C GLY A 141 -19.96 7.47 -4.98
N ALA A 142 -19.17 7.33 -3.92
CA ALA A 142 -18.74 6.05 -3.36
C ALA A 142 -19.79 5.40 -2.44
N ILE A 143 -21.08 5.42 -2.82
CA ILE A 143 -22.18 5.00 -1.93
C ILE A 143 -22.05 3.57 -1.38
N GLY A 144 -21.33 2.69 -2.09
CA GLY A 144 -21.05 1.33 -1.64
C GLY A 144 -19.88 1.22 -0.67
N GLY A 145 -18.93 2.13 -0.77
CA GLY A 145 -17.77 2.20 0.12
C GLY A 145 -16.52 2.72 -0.58
N ILE A 146 -15.45 2.80 0.19
CA ILE A 146 -14.10 3.11 -0.30
C ILE A 146 -13.13 2.04 0.19
N VAL A 147 -12.09 1.80 -0.60
CA VAL A 147 -10.91 1.03 -0.23
C VAL A 147 -9.71 1.95 -0.41
N ASN A 148 -9.09 2.37 0.69
CA ASN A 148 -7.92 3.25 0.69
C ASN A 148 -6.67 2.45 0.97
N VAL A 149 -5.80 2.36 -0.03
CA VAL A 149 -4.47 1.78 0.09
C VAL A 149 -3.54 2.87 0.61
N VAL A 150 -2.99 2.67 1.79
CA VAL A 150 -2.01 3.58 2.36
C VAL A 150 -0.65 2.93 2.18
N ASP A 151 0.14 3.49 1.27
CA ASP A 151 1.49 3.02 0.99
C ASP A 151 2.55 3.80 1.78
N ASP A 152 3.76 3.28 1.71
CA ASP A 152 4.98 3.85 2.24
C ASP A 152 6.02 4.02 1.11
N THR A 153 5.53 4.32 -0.11
CA THR A 153 6.39 4.57 -1.28
C THR A 153 7.28 5.79 -1.04
N ILE A 154 6.72 6.82 -0.41
CA ILE A 154 7.44 7.99 0.09
C ILE A 154 7.37 7.96 1.60
N ALA A 155 8.49 7.62 2.24
CA ALA A 155 8.59 7.54 3.68
C ALA A 155 8.28 8.89 4.34
N ARG A 156 7.33 8.88 5.28
CA ARG A 156 6.96 10.08 6.06
C ARG A 156 7.69 10.17 7.39
N GLU A 157 8.20 9.04 7.86
CA GLU A 157 8.94 8.88 9.11
C GLU A 157 10.26 8.15 8.81
N ASP A 158 11.25 8.29 9.69
CA ASP A 158 12.50 7.55 9.56
C ASP A 158 12.25 6.04 9.73
N PHE A 159 12.82 5.23 8.84
CA PHE A 159 12.77 3.78 9.01
C PHE A 159 13.50 3.38 10.30
N ALA A 160 12.76 2.78 11.24
CA ALA A 160 13.29 2.40 12.54
C ALA A 160 14.37 1.31 12.42
N ASP A 161 14.13 0.33 11.54
CA ASP A 161 15.00 -0.81 11.32
C ASP A 161 15.24 -1.04 9.83
N ARG A 162 16.25 -1.85 9.54
CA ARG A 162 16.47 -2.38 8.17
C ARG A 162 15.44 -3.46 7.90
N ASP A 163 14.68 -3.30 6.83
CA ASP A 163 13.70 -4.29 6.38
C ASP A 163 14.14 -4.92 5.05
N LEU A 164 14.01 -6.24 4.96
CA LEU A 164 14.30 -7.02 3.76
C LEU A 164 13.20 -8.06 3.60
N ARG A 165 12.46 -7.97 2.50
CA ARG A 165 11.35 -8.88 2.18
C ARG A 165 11.64 -9.54 0.84
N ILE A 166 11.40 -10.85 0.80
CA ILE A 166 11.55 -11.67 -0.40
C ILE A 166 10.35 -12.62 -0.44
N GLY A 167 9.56 -12.53 -1.50
CA GLY A 167 8.40 -13.38 -1.71
C GLY A 167 8.51 -14.14 -3.03
N LEU A 168 8.05 -15.38 -3.03
CA LEU A 168 7.95 -16.23 -4.21
C LEU A 168 6.60 -16.94 -4.17
N GLU A 169 5.85 -16.85 -5.25
CA GLU A 169 4.54 -17.49 -5.38
C GLU A 169 4.49 -18.33 -6.66
N ALA A 170 3.85 -19.48 -6.58
CA ALA A 170 3.57 -20.34 -7.73
C ALA A 170 2.11 -20.80 -7.70
N GLN A 171 1.44 -20.73 -8.84
CA GLN A 171 0.03 -21.09 -9.01
C GLN A 171 -0.13 -22.16 -10.08
N ASN A 172 -1.00 -23.14 -9.83
CA ASN A 172 -1.27 -24.22 -10.78
C ASN A 172 -2.44 -23.89 -11.73
N ALA A 173 -3.38 -23.05 -11.30
CA ALA A 173 -4.60 -22.80 -12.07
C ALA A 173 -4.37 -21.90 -13.30
N ASN A 174 -3.22 -21.24 -13.38
CA ASN A 174 -2.84 -20.33 -14.46
C ASN A 174 -1.31 -20.38 -14.72
N ASP A 175 -0.65 -21.46 -14.29
CA ASP A 175 0.81 -21.64 -14.31
C ASP A 175 1.61 -20.41 -13.81
N GLY A 176 1.00 -19.65 -12.90
CA GLY A 176 1.47 -18.35 -12.45
C GLY A 176 2.75 -18.44 -11.61
N LYS A 177 3.65 -17.47 -11.79
CA LYS A 177 4.87 -17.31 -10.99
C LYS A 177 5.06 -15.84 -10.66
N ILE A 178 5.28 -15.55 -9.38
CA ILE A 178 5.57 -14.21 -8.89
C ILE A 178 6.83 -14.24 -8.06
N GLY A 179 7.68 -13.24 -8.27
CA GLY A 179 8.81 -12.93 -7.41
C GLY A 179 8.76 -11.49 -6.96
N GLU A 180 8.97 -11.27 -5.68
CA GLU A 180 9.05 -9.95 -5.08
C GLU A 180 10.29 -9.81 -4.20
N PHE A 181 10.84 -8.60 -4.22
CA PHE A 181 11.96 -8.18 -3.40
C PHE A 181 11.70 -6.76 -2.94
N SER A 182 11.80 -6.48 -1.65
CA SER A 182 11.84 -5.12 -1.15
C SER A 182 12.87 -4.96 -0.04
N TYR A 183 13.48 -3.79 -0.01
CA TYR A 183 14.54 -3.43 0.92
C TYR A 183 14.36 -2.00 1.38
N LYS A 184 14.38 -1.76 2.69
CA LYS A 184 14.28 -0.44 3.30
C LYS A 184 15.38 -0.26 4.34
N GLU A 185 15.99 0.93 4.38
CA GLU A 185 17.02 1.28 5.36
C GLU A 185 17.07 2.80 5.61
N ASN A 186 17.30 3.22 6.86
CA ASN A 186 17.69 4.58 7.18
C ASN A 186 19.22 4.70 7.33
N LEU A 187 19.84 5.53 6.50
CA LEU A 187 21.26 5.84 6.52
C LEU A 187 21.51 7.23 7.10
N GLY A 188 21.46 7.34 8.43
CA GLY A 188 21.82 8.57 9.15
C GLY A 188 20.87 9.75 8.85
N GLY A 189 19.56 9.48 8.83
CA GLY A 189 18.52 10.46 8.51
C GLY A 189 18.13 10.51 7.03
N LEU A 190 18.67 9.62 6.20
CA LEU A 190 18.25 9.42 4.81
C LEU A 190 17.56 8.07 4.69
N ASN A 191 16.26 8.09 4.42
CA ASN A 191 15.50 6.89 4.07
C ASN A 191 15.82 6.43 2.65
N LEU A 192 16.18 5.16 2.49
CA LEU A 192 16.38 4.48 1.22
C LEU A 192 15.40 3.30 1.14
N SER A 193 14.60 3.26 0.08
CA SER A 193 13.72 2.13 -0.23
C SER A 193 13.92 1.66 -1.67
N TYR A 194 13.88 0.35 -1.87
CA TYR A 194 13.92 -0.29 -3.19
C TYR A 194 12.92 -1.44 -3.19
N ALA A 195 12.05 -1.47 -4.21
CA ALA A 195 11.08 -2.55 -4.40
C ALA A 195 11.12 -3.02 -5.85
N PHE A 196 11.01 -4.32 -6.04
CA PHE A 196 10.95 -4.99 -7.34
C PHE A 196 9.92 -6.12 -7.26
N LYS A 197 9.07 -6.21 -8.29
CA LYS A 197 8.09 -7.27 -8.45
C LYS A 197 8.08 -7.71 -9.91
N ASP A 198 8.15 -9.01 -10.14
CA ASP A 198 7.96 -9.64 -11.43
C ASP A 198 6.85 -10.67 -11.31
N SER A 199 5.89 -10.64 -12.24
CA SER A 199 4.76 -11.56 -12.24
C SER A 199 4.45 -12.03 -13.65
N SER A 200 4.43 -13.35 -13.83
CA SER A 200 4.04 -14.03 -15.07
C SER A 200 2.85 -14.92 -14.78
N LEU A 201 1.71 -14.63 -15.41
CA LEU A 201 0.45 -15.35 -15.21
C LEU A 201 -0.09 -15.72 -16.58
N GLU A 202 -0.46 -16.99 -16.78
CA GLU A 202 -1.13 -17.44 -18.00
C GLU A 202 -2.66 -17.34 -17.87
N ASN A 203 -3.38 -17.88 -18.85
CA ASN A 203 -4.83 -17.96 -18.78
C ASN A 203 -5.27 -18.93 -17.69
N TYR A 204 -6.40 -18.64 -17.05
CA TYR A 204 -6.98 -19.52 -16.05
C TYR A 204 -7.53 -20.80 -16.69
N ASP A 205 -7.04 -21.96 -16.22
CA ASP A 205 -7.44 -23.27 -16.69
C ASP A 205 -8.75 -23.71 -16.05
N ILE A 206 -9.79 -23.78 -16.87
CA ILE A 206 -11.09 -24.33 -16.48
C ILE A 206 -11.13 -25.85 -16.73
N PRO A 207 -11.77 -26.64 -15.83
CA PRO A 207 -11.90 -28.08 -16.02
C PRO A 207 -12.54 -28.44 -17.36
N LYS A 208 -12.04 -29.52 -18.00
CA LYS A 208 -12.59 -30.02 -19.26
C LYS A 208 -14.06 -30.41 -19.10
N GLY A 209 -14.94 -29.77 -19.87
CA GLY A 209 -16.39 -30.01 -19.85
C GLY A 209 -17.21 -28.82 -19.34
N ALA A 210 -16.58 -27.68 -19.01
CA ALA A 210 -17.30 -26.44 -18.77
C ALA A 210 -18.15 -26.06 -20.00
N VAL A 211 -19.45 -25.86 -19.79
CA VAL A 211 -20.35 -25.35 -20.83
C VAL A 211 -20.01 -23.90 -21.03
N ILE A 212 -19.23 -23.61 -22.08
CA ILE A 212 -19.01 -22.23 -22.52
C ILE A 212 -20.35 -21.77 -23.10
N HIS A 213 -21.01 -20.82 -22.45
CA HIS A 213 -22.19 -20.19 -23.02
C HIS A 213 -21.70 -19.28 -24.15
N SER A 214 -21.80 -19.76 -25.39
CA SER A 214 -21.64 -18.91 -26.56
C SER A 214 -22.91 -18.09 -26.70
N GLU A 215 -22.79 -16.77 -26.58
CA GLU A 215 -23.86 -15.82 -26.91
C GLU A 215 -24.17 -15.81 -28.42
#